data_AF-A0A0D6MDF8-F1
#
_entry.id   AF-A0A0D6MDF8-F1
#
_cell.length_a   1.000
_cell.length_b   1.000
_cell.length_c   1.000
_cell.angle_alpha   90.00
_cell.angle_beta   90.00
_cell.angle_gamma   90.00
#
_symmetry.space_group_name_H-M   'P 1'
#
loop_
_entity.id
_entity.type
_entity.pdbx_description
1 polymer ?
#
loop_
_entity_poly.entity_id
_entity_poly.type
_entity_poly.pdbx_seq_one_letter_code
_entity_poly.pdbx_strand_id
1 'polypeptide(L)'
;MSQGTTIGHLYIIVAWTTRCSQGCTVTLLALNRATAVCSPIRHKRIWNSPWANLVFLIQFSLGICIGSFLIPQKFYWKKQAKGIYIQFEDMNFRARYFIFALALDTFFVVSIIIINITMMLRLKRKYRLRKSASYCAPLNQKVLSEKQRQENNLTIVSVVTCAIEVAYYLYIIYAFMIRIHMNTRLFYLLYNVFNDIYASSSAWLILSCSPTLRQHLRNQLRLQFSVDVMVILDFEVGLETAANVHM
;
A
#
# COMPACT_ATOMS: atom_id res chain seq x y z
N MET A 1 -1.67 3.76 -36.99
CA MET A 1 -1.59 4.52 -35.73
C MET A 1 -2.55 4.03 -34.62
N SER A 2 -3.47 3.08 -34.84
CA SER A 2 -4.48 2.70 -33.81
C SER A 2 -4.00 1.76 -32.71
N GLN A 3 -2.92 0.98 -32.91
CA GLN A 3 -2.42 0.09 -31.84
C GLN A 3 -1.85 0.86 -30.64
N GLY A 4 -1.21 2.01 -30.88
CA GLY A 4 -0.72 2.87 -29.81
C GLY A 4 -1.85 3.40 -28.92
N THR A 5 -3.00 3.77 -29.50
CA THR A 5 -4.16 4.27 -28.74
C THR A 5 -4.76 3.22 -27.83
N THR A 6 -4.81 1.94 -28.25
CA THR A 6 -5.31 0.84 -27.42
C THR A 6 -4.44 0.59 -26.19
N ILE A 7 -3.11 0.59 -26.36
CA ILE A 7 -2.17 0.37 -25.24
C ILE A 7 -2.29 1.50 -24.21
N GLY A 8 -2.36 2.75 -24.67
CA GLY A 8 -2.54 3.89 -23.77
C GLY A 8 -3.89 3.85 -23.05
N HIS A 9 -4.95 3.43 -23.74
CA HIS A 9 -6.28 3.29 -23.15
C HIS A 9 -6.28 2.25 -22.03
N LEU A 10 -5.69 1.08 -22.27
CA LEU A 10 -5.52 0.04 -21.27
C LEU A 10 -4.70 0.53 -20.07
N TYR A 11 -3.59 1.23 -20.33
CA TYR A 11 -2.75 1.82 -19.30
C TYR A 11 -3.56 2.77 -18.39
N ILE A 12 -4.36 3.67 -18.96
CA ILE A 12 -5.18 4.59 -18.17
C ILE A 12 -6.20 3.82 -17.34
N ILE A 13 -6.92 2.86 -17.92
CA ILE A 13 -7.90 2.04 -17.18
C ILE A 13 -7.24 1.38 -15.97
N VAL A 14 -6.11 0.68 -16.19
CA VAL A 14 -5.39 -0.03 -15.13
C VAL A 14 -4.86 0.93 -14.07
N ALA A 15 -4.26 2.06 -14.47
CA ALA A 15 -3.70 3.04 -13.56
C ALA A 15 -4.77 3.61 -12.62
N TRP A 16 -5.93 4.01 -13.14
CA TRP A 16 -7.01 4.58 -12.33
C TRP A 16 -7.72 3.53 -11.47
N THR A 17 -7.97 2.32 -11.99
CA THR A 17 -8.52 1.19 -11.19
C THR A 17 -7.60 0.84 -10.03
N THR A 18 -6.30 0.74 -10.28
CA THR A 18 -5.30 0.42 -9.27
C THR A 18 -5.25 1.50 -8.21
N ARG A 19 -5.24 2.79 -8.61
CA ARG A 19 -5.17 3.90 -7.67
C ARG A 19 -6.40 3.98 -6.75
N CYS A 20 -7.60 3.73 -7.26
CA CYS A 20 -8.78 3.67 -6.40
C CYS A 20 -8.68 2.51 -5.40
N SER A 21 -8.29 1.33 -5.88
CA SER A 21 -8.15 0.14 -5.04
C SER A 21 -7.10 0.33 -3.94
N GLN A 22 -6.02 1.07 -4.23
CA GLN A 22 -5.00 1.44 -3.25
C GLN A 22 -5.57 2.32 -2.12
N GLY A 23 -6.35 3.36 -2.44
CA GLY A 23 -6.98 4.24 -1.43
C GLY A 23 -7.92 3.47 -0.50
N CYS A 24 -8.70 2.52 -1.04
CA CYS A 24 -9.47 1.58 -0.24
C CYS A 24 -8.58 0.72 0.66
N THR A 25 -7.53 0.11 0.11
CA THR A 25 -6.61 -0.78 0.84
C THR A 25 -6.03 -0.09 2.06
N VAL A 26 -5.54 1.15 1.91
CA VAL A 26 -4.93 1.90 3.01
C VAL A 26 -5.95 2.32 4.05
N THR A 27 -7.16 2.71 3.63
CA THR A 27 -8.25 3.00 4.56
C THR A 27 -8.62 1.76 5.39
N LEU A 28 -8.74 0.60 4.74
CA LEU A 28 -9.02 -0.67 5.39
C LEU A 28 -7.89 -1.13 6.31
N LEU A 29 -6.64 -0.93 5.90
CA LEU A 29 -5.47 -1.22 6.73
C LEU A 29 -5.44 -0.34 7.98
N ALA A 30 -5.76 0.96 7.84
CA ALA A 30 -5.91 1.87 8.95
C ALA A 30 -7.05 1.43 9.88
N LEU A 31 -8.21 1.04 9.33
CA LEU A 31 -9.33 0.50 10.11
C LEU A 31 -8.97 -0.80 10.84
N ASN A 32 -8.27 -1.72 10.19
CA ASN A 32 -7.80 -2.96 10.80
C ASN A 32 -6.93 -2.70 12.02
N ARG A 33 -5.97 -1.77 11.90
CA ARG A 33 -5.10 -1.38 13.00
C ARG A 33 -5.86 -0.64 14.11
N ALA A 34 -6.70 0.31 13.74
CA ALA A 34 -7.49 1.07 14.70
C ALA A 34 -8.46 0.17 15.48
N THR A 35 -9.11 -0.79 14.83
CA THR A 35 -10.01 -1.73 15.50
C THR A 35 -9.25 -2.69 16.42
N ALA A 36 -8.05 -3.16 16.03
CA ALA A 36 -7.20 -3.98 16.89
C ALA A 36 -6.82 -3.26 18.20
N VAL A 37 -6.55 -1.96 18.11
CA VAL A 37 -6.17 -1.11 19.25
C VAL A 37 -7.39 -0.70 20.09
N CYS A 38 -8.45 -0.23 19.44
CA CYS A 38 -9.61 0.38 20.09
C CYS A 38 -10.59 -0.65 20.64
N SER A 39 -10.68 -1.84 20.03
CA SER A 39 -11.61 -2.90 20.42
C SER A 39 -11.10 -4.29 20.02
N PRO A 40 -10.14 -4.88 20.76
CA PRO A 40 -9.51 -6.15 20.39
C PRO A 40 -10.50 -7.34 20.32
N ILE A 41 -11.54 -7.34 21.16
CA ILE A 41 -12.58 -8.41 21.14
C ILE A 41 -13.41 -8.32 19.86
N ARG A 42 -13.80 -7.10 19.44
CA ARG A 42 -14.56 -6.90 18.19
C ARG A 42 -13.67 -7.07 16.97
N HIS A 43 -12.39 -6.72 17.07
CA HIS A 43 -11.40 -6.94 16.00
C HIS A 43 -11.38 -8.40 15.56
N LYS A 44 -11.20 -9.34 16.50
CA LYS A 44 -11.20 -10.79 16.17
C LYS A 44 -12.52 -11.21 15.51
N ARG A 45 -13.65 -10.68 15.96
CA ARG A 45 -14.97 -11.01 15.37
C ARG A 45 -15.15 -10.46 13.96
N ILE A 46 -14.68 -9.25 13.68
CA ILE A 46 -14.84 -8.58 12.37
C ILE A 46 -13.89 -9.19 11.35
N TRP A 47 -12.60 -9.31 11.69
CA TRP A 47 -11.54 -9.64 10.73
C TRP A 47 -11.33 -11.15 10.53
N ASN A 48 -11.79 -12.01 11.45
CA ASN A 48 -11.82 -13.48 11.22
C ASN A 48 -13.17 -13.97 10.69
N SER A 49 -14.11 -13.09 10.40
CA SER A 49 -15.41 -13.48 9.85
C SER A 49 -15.35 -13.61 8.33
N PRO A 50 -16.17 -14.48 7.69
CA PRO A 50 -16.38 -14.44 6.24
C PRO A 50 -16.75 -13.06 5.70
N TRP A 51 -17.33 -12.17 6.52
CA TRP A 51 -17.60 -10.78 6.15
C TRP A 51 -16.34 -9.99 5.77
N ALA A 52 -15.15 -10.38 6.24
CA ALA A 52 -13.89 -9.75 5.83
C ALA A 52 -13.60 -9.97 4.33
N ASN A 53 -14.03 -11.09 3.75
CA ASN A 53 -13.87 -11.34 2.31
C ASN A 53 -14.77 -10.42 1.47
N LEU A 54 -15.96 -10.06 1.98
CA LEU A 54 -16.85 -9.12 1.32
C LEU A 54 -16.20 -7.73 1.19
N VAL A 55 -15.41 -7.32 2.18
CA VAL A 55 -14.68 -6.05 2.14
C VAL A 55 -13.68 -6.01 0.97
N PHE A 56 -12.95 -7.11 0.73
CA PHE A 56 -12.05 -7.21 -0.43
C PHE A 56 -12.82 -7.21 -1.75
N LEU A 57 -13.97 -7.89 -1.83
CA LEU A 57 -14.83 -7.86 -3.01
C LEU A 57 -15.34 -6.45 -3.31
N ILE A 58 -15.77 -5.71 -2.29
CA ILE A 58 -16.21 -4.31 -2.43
C ILE A 58 -15.07 -3.44 -2.95
N GLN A 59 -13.86 -3.61 -2.40
CA GLN A 59 -12.67 -2.87 -2.85
C GLN A 59 -12.40 -3.10 -4.35
N PHE A 60 -12.34 -4.36 -4.80
CA PHE A 60 -12.09 -4.67 -6.21
C PHE A 60 -13.23 -4.18 -7.10
N SER A 61 -14.47 -4.35 -6.65
CA SER A 61 -15.65 -3.90 -7.39
C SER A 61 -15.64 -2.39 -7.60
N LEU A 62 -15.28 -1.61 -6.58
CA LEU A 62 -15.19 -0.15 -6.70
C LEU A 62 -14.11 0.26 -7.72
N GLY A 63 -12.93 -0.37 -7.66
CA GLY A 63 -11.85 -0.11 -8.61
C GLY A 63 -12.22 -0.45 -10.05
N ILE A 64 -12.89 -1.60 -10.26
CA ILE A 64 -13.36 -2.04 -11.58
C ILE A 64 -14.45 -1.10 -12.11
N CYS A 65 -15.42 -0.70 -11.28
CA CYS A 65 -16.47 0.23 -11.66
C CYS A 65 -15.87 1.55 -12.20
N ILE A 66 -14.90 2.13 -11.49
CA ILE A 66 -14.25 3.38 -11.88
C ILE A 66 -13.46 3.22 -13.19
N GLY A 67 -12.72 2.12 -13.33
CA GLY A 67 -12.03 1.81 -14.58
C GLY A 67 -12.98 1.58 -15.76
N SER A 68 -14.15 1.00 -15.50
CA SER A 68 -15.13 0.67 -16.54
C SER A 68 -15.72 1.92 -17.19
N PHE A 69 -15.88 3.02 -16.44
CA PHE A 69 -16.31 4.31 -17.01
C PHE A 69 -15.33 4.89 -18.04
N LEU A 70 -14.09 4.43 -18.06
CA LEU A 70 -13.07 4.85 -19.02
C LEU A 70 -13.10 4.03 -20.32
N ILE A 71 -13.78 2.87 -20.35
CA ILE A 71 -13.88 2.00 -21.54
C ILE A 71 -14.49 2.72 -22.76
N PRO A 72 -15.64 3.42 -22.67
CA PRO A 72 -16.22 4.07 -23.84
C PRO A 72 -15.48 5.36 -24.26
N GLN A 73 -14.47 5.79 -23.50
CA GLN A 73 -13.82 7.08 -23.72
C GLN A 73 -12.73 6.98 -24.77
N LYS A 74 -12.63 8.04 -25.59
CA LYS A 74 -11.59 8.13 -26.62
C LYS A 74 -10.37 8.87 -26.09
N PHE A 75 -9.21 8.33 -26.44
CA PHE A 75 -7.92 8.86 -26.07
C PHE A 75 -7.05 9.09 -27.29
N TYR A 76 -6.26 10.16 -27.27
CA TYR A 76 -5.30 10.47 -28.33
C TYR A 76 -3.90 10.71 -27.75
N TRP A 77 -2.89 10.44 -28.57
CA TRP A 77 -1.50 10.71 -28.21
C TRP A 77 -1.11 12.10 -28.67
N LYS A 78 -0.74 12.96 -27.72
CA LYS A 78 -0.21 14.29 -27.96
C LYS A 78 1.31 14.26 -27.81
N LYS A 79 2.03 14.54 -28.90
CA LYS A 79 3.48 14.77 -28.85
C LYS A 79 3.73 16.16 -28.28
N GLN A 80 4.48 16.25 -27.19
CA GLN A 80 4.85 17.53 -26.56
C GLN A 80 6.33 17.54 -26.21
N ALA A 81 7.07 18.47 -26.83
CA ALA A 81 8.53 18.55 -26.78
C ALA A 81 9.21 17.21 -27.10
N LYS A 82 9.75 16.52 -26.08
CA LYS A 82 10.48 15.24 -26.19
C LYS A 82 9.68 14.00 -25.74
N GLY A 83 8.38 14.14 -25.47
CA GLY A 83 7.54 13.05 -24.95
C GLY A 83 6.22 12.87 -25.72
N ILE A 84 5.63 11.69 -25.57
CA ILE A 84 4.31 11.35 -26.10
C ILE A 84 3.40 11.08 -24.90
N TYR A 85 2.31 11.83 -24.79
CA TYR A 85 1.39 11.75 -23.65
C TYR A 85 0.00 11.42 -24.14
N ILE A 86 -0.70 10.55 -23.42
CA ILE A 86 -2.08 10.22 -23.71
C ILE A 86 -3.01 11.27 -23.09
N GLN A 87 -4.03 11.72 -23.80
CA GLN A 87 -5.02 12.68 -23.28
C GLN A 87 -6.44 12.25 -23.66
N PHE A 88 -7.40 12.62 -22.81
CA PHE A 88 -8.82 12.50 -23.12
C PHE A 88 -9.19 13.43 -24.27
N GLU A 89 -9.93 12.90 -25.23
CA GLU A 89 -10.50 13.69 -26.33
C GLU A 89 -11.64 14.59 -25.81
N ASP A 90 -12.54 14.04 -24.98
CA ASP A 90 -13.63 14.78 -24.35
C ASP A 90 -13.15 15.53 -23.09
N MET A 91 -13.06 16.86 -23.21
CA MET A 91 -12.66 17.77 -22.13
C MET A 91 -13.71 17.85 -21.01
N ASN A 92 -15.00 17.71 -21.33
CA ASN A 92 -16.10 17.78 -20.37
C ASN A 92 -16.15 16.49 -19.53
N PHE A 93 -15.98 15.33 -20.18
CA PHE A 93 -15.83 14.08 -19.46
C PHE A 93 -14.61 14.12 -18.53
N ARG A 94 -13.45 14.55 -19.05
CA ARG A 94 -12.21 14.66 -18.27
C ARG A 94 -12.39 15.50 -17.01
N ALA A 95 -13.01 16.68 -17.13
CA ALA A 95 -13.23 17.56 -15.98
C ALA A 95 -14.13 16.91 -14.91
N ARG A 96 -15.26 16.31 -15.33
CA ARG A 96 -16.16 15.61 -14.40
C ARG A 96 -15.49 14.42 -13.74
N TYR A 97 -14.73 13.64 -14.50
CA TYR A 97 -14.01 12.49 -14.01
C TYR A 97 -12.94 12.88 -12.98
N PHE A 98 -12.19 13.95 -13.22
CA PHE A 98 -11.19 14.44 -12.26
C PHE A 98 -11.81 15.04 -11.00
N ILE A 99 -12.94 15.75 -11.09
CA ILE A 99 -13.67 16.23 -9.91
C ILE A 99 -14.17 15.05 -9.07
N PHE A 100 -14.74 14.03 -9.72
CA PHE A 100 -15.18 12.81 -9.03
C PHE A 100 -14.00 12.10 -8.35
N ALA A 101 -12.88 11.92 -9.06
CA ALA A 101 -11.68 11.31 -8.52
C ALA A 101 -11.12 12.09 -7.32
N LEU A 102 -11.11 13.42 -7.41
CA LEU A 102 -10.70 14.29 -6.30
C LEU A 102 -11.63 14.10 -5.09
N ALA A 103 -12.95 14.12 -5.28
CA ALA A 103 -13.90 13.94 -4.19
C ALA A 103 -13.73 12.59 -3.49
N LEU A 104 -13.51 11.52 -4.28
CA LEU A 104 -13.28 10.19 -3.75
C LEU A 104 -11.94 10.09 -2.99
N ASP A 105 -10.87 10.69 -3.52
CA ASP A 105 -9.56 10.72 -2.84
C ASP A 105 -9.62 11.54 -1.54
N THR A 106 -10.33 12.68 -1.55
CA THR A 106 -10.61 13.46 -0.33
C THR A 106 -11.32 12.61 0.71
N PHE A 107 -12.34 11.83 0.32
CA PHE A 107 -13.06 10.95 1.23
C PHE A 107 -12.12 9.92 1.90
N PHE A 108 -11.24 9.27 1.13
CA PHE A 108 -10.28 8.32 1.68
C PHE A 108 -9.27 9.00 2.61
N VAL A 109 -8.66 10.10 2.20
CA VAL A 109 -7.64 10.81 2.99
C VAL A 109 -8.22 11.32 4.32
N VAL A 110 -9.41 11.94 4.29
CA VAL A 110 -10.10 12.40 5.50
C VAL A 110 -10.41 11.21 6.42
N SER A 111 -10.91 10.11 5.86
CA SER A 111 -11.18 8.89 6.64
C SER A 111 -9.90 8.36 7.32
N ILE A 112 -8.79 8.26 6.58
CA ILE A 112 -7.49 7.79 7.10
C ILE A 112 -7.01 8.70 8.23
N ILE A 113 -7.10 10.02 8.08
CA ILE A 113 -6.70 10.99 9.12
C ILE A 113 -7.54 10.78 10.38
N ILE A 114 -8.87 10.72 10.26
CA ILE A 114 -9.78 10.54 11.41
C ILE A 114 -9.48 9.22 12.13
N ILE A 115 -9.29 8.13 11.39
CA ILE A 115 -8.98 6.81 11.94
C ILE A 115 -7.64 6.82 12.69
N ASN A 116 -6.59 7.40 12.09
CA ASN A 116 -5.27 7.47 12.71
C ASN A 116 -5.26 8.37 13.96
N ILE A 117 -5.93 9.52 13.93
CA ILE A 117 -6.07 10.39 15.11
C ILE A 117 -6.80 9.64 16.23
N THR A 118 -7.92 8.96 15.92
CA THR A 118 -8.69 8.20 16.90
C THR A 118 -7.86 7.09 17.55
N MET A 119 -7.08 6.35 16.74
CA MET A 119 -6.16 5.34 17.21
C MET A 119 -5.08 5.92 18.13
N MET A 120 -4.45 7.04 17.74
CA MET A 120 -3.41 7.71 18.52
C MET A 120 -3.92 8.20 19.88
N LEU A 121 -5.12 8.79 19.93
CA LEU A 121 -5.75 9.24 21.17
C LEU A 121 -6.04 8.06 22.12
N ARG A 122 -6.56 6.95 21.58
CA ARG A 122 -6.81 5.73 22.36
C ARG A 122 -5.51 5.09 22.87
N LEU A 123 -4.46 5.04 22.05
CA LEU A 123 -3.14 4.55 22.48
C LEU A 123 -2.57 5.40 23.60
N LYS A 124 -2.59 6.74 23.47
CA LYS A 124 -2.12 7.66 24.53
C LYS A 124 -2.90 7.45 25.83
N ARG A 125 -4.22 7.26 25.77
CA ARG A 125 -5.05 6.99 26.96
C ARG A 125 -4.69 5.64 27.60
N LYS A 126 -4.57 4.57 26.80
CA LYS A 126 -4.19 3.23 27.27
C LYS A 126 -2.80 3.22 27.89
N TYR A 127 -1.85 3.96 27.32
CA TYR A 127 -0.49 4.11 27.85
C TYR A 127 -0.47 4.81 29.20
N ARG A 128 -1.21 5.93 29.35
CA ARG A 128 -1.33 6.65 30.64
C ARG A 128 -1.88 5.74 31.74
N LEU A 129 -2.96 5.00 31.46
CA LEU A 129 -3.56 4.07 32.42
C LEU A 129 -2.60 2.93 32.81
N ARG A 130 -1.85 2.38 31.85
CA ARG A 130 -0.85 1.35 32.12
C ARG A 130 0.30 1.85 32.98
N LYS A 131 0.79 3.08 32.76
CA LYS A 131 1.85 3.67 33.59
C LYS A 131 1.44 3.78 35.06
N SER A 132 0.18 4.12 35.33
CA SER A 132 -0.37 4.16 36.68
C SER A 132 -0.52 2.76 37.31
N ALA A 133 -0.86 1.73 36.52
CA ALA A 133 -1.03 0.36 37.01
C ALA A 133 0.29 -0.43 37.16
N SER A 134 1.31 -0.14 36.35
CA SER A 134 2.59 -0.86 36.34
C SER A 134 3.42 -0.66 37.60
N TYR A 135 3.12 0.36 38.41
CA TYR A 135 3.71 0.53 39.75
C TYR A 135 3.39 -0.65 40.69
N CYS A 136 2.36 -1.46 40.40
CA CYS A 136 1.90 -2.54 41.27
C CYS A 136 2.29 -3.97 40.84
N ALA A 137 2.86 -4.22 39.65
CA ALA A 137 3.11 -5.60 39.19
C ALA A 137 4.33 -5.74 38.24
N PRO A 138 5.54 -6.10 38.75
CA PRO A 138 6.78 -6.17 37.96
C PRO A 138 6.92 -7.43 37.10
N LEU A 139 6.25 -8.54 37.43
CA LEU A 139 6.50 -9.86 36.83
C LEU A 139 6.10 -9.98 35.34
N ASN A 140 5.21 -9.13 34.83
CA ASN A 140 4.72 -9.16 33.43
C ASN A 140 5.38 -8.12 32.50
N GLN A 141 6.40 -7.40 32.97
CA GLN A 141 6.91 -6.21 32.30
C GLN A 141 7.59 -6.50 30.94
N LYS A 142 8.27 -7.65 30.80
CA LYS A 142 8.95 -8.05 29.55
C LYS A 142 7.98 -8.39 28.42
N VAL A 143 6.95 -9.19 28.69
CA VAL A 143 5.92 -9.54 27.70
C VAL A 143 5.10 -8.31 27.30
N LEU A 144 4.80 -7.44 28.26
CA LEU A 144 4.11 -6.17 28.01
C LEU A 144 4.94 -5.21 27.16
N SER A 145 6.25 -5.13 27.39
CA SER A 145 7.14 -4.23 26.62
C SER A 145 7.31 -4.68 25.18
N GLU A 146 7.39 -5.99 24.92
CA GLU A 146 7.43 -6.54 23.57
C GLU A 146 6.13 -6.27 22.81
N LYS A 147 4.98 -6.53 23.44
CA LYS A 147 3.66 -6.20 22.87
C LYS A 147 3.52 -4.70 22.60
N GLN A 148 4.02 -3.86 23.51
CA GLN A 148 4.02 -2.41 23.34
C GLN A 148 4.91 -1.97 22.17
N ARG A 149 6.09 -2.58 22.01
CA ARG A 149 6.99 -2.32 20.89
C ARG A 149 6.35 -2.70 19.56
N GLN A 150 5.64 -3.83 19.52
CA GLN A 150 4.88 -4.25 18.35
C GLN A 150 3.77 -3.23 18.03
N GLU A 151 2.94 -2.84 19.00
CA GLU A 151 1.91 -1.79 18.85
C GLU A 151 2.52 -0.45 18.34
N ASN A 152 3.70 -0.06 18.84
CA ASN A 152 4.38 1.17 18.42
C ASN A 152 4.91 1.09 16.98
N ASN A 153 5.54 -0.03 16.59
CA ASN A 153 6.01 -0.24 15.21
C ASN A 153 4.85 -0.19 14.21
N LEU A 154 3.72 -0.83 14.53
CA LEU A 154 2.50 -0.80 13.72
C LEU A 154 1.95 0.63 13.58
N THR A 155 2.04 1.43 14.64
CA THR A 155 1.64 2.84 14.63
C THR A 155 2.54 3.68 13.74
N ILE A 156 3.86 3.48 13.79
CA ILE A 156 4.82 4.17 12.91
C ILE A 156 4.49 3.91 11.44
N VAL A 157 4.28 2.65 11.05
CA VAL A 157 3.88 2.31 9.68
C VAL A 157 2.61 3.05 9.28
N SER A 158 1.61 3.12 10.17
CA SER A 158 0.34 3.81 9.91
C SER A 158 0.51 5.31 9.68
N VAL A 159 1.32 5.96 10.52
CA VAL A 159 1.60 7.39 10.41
C VAL A 159 2.37 7.71 9.15
N VAL A 160 3.37 6.90 8.78
CA VAL A 160 4.14 7.12 7.55
C VAL A 160 3.25 6.92 6.32
N THR A 161 2.45 5.85 6.26
CA THR A 161 1.50 5.67 5.14
C THR A 161 0.51 6.83 5.05
N CYS A 162 -0.01 7.31 6.18
CA CYS A 162 -0.88 8.50 6.22
C CYS A 162 -0.16 9.76 5.69
N ALA A 163 1.11 9.96 6.02
CA ALA A 163 1.88 11.11 5.55
C ALA A 163 2.08 11.07 4.02
N ILE A 164 2.34 9.88 3.46
CA ILE A 164 2.49 9.67 2.01
C ILE A 164 1.16 9.94 1.29
N GLU A 165 0.03 9.46 1.83
CA GLU A 165 -1.32 9.76 1.31
C GLU A 165 -1.61 11.26 1.28
N VAL A 166 -1.32 11.96 2.38
CA VAL A 166 -1.53 13.40 2.46
C VAL A 166 -0.63 14.14 1.46
N ALA A 167 0.64 13.72 1.30
CA ALA A 167 1.54 14.31 0.31
C ALA A 167 1.02 14.12 -1.13
N TYR A 168 0.52 12.93 -1.46
CA TYR A 168 -0.12 12.67 -2.75
C TYR A 168 -1.38 13.52 -2.94
N TYR A 169 -2.23 13.61 -1.91
CA TYR A 169 -3.45 14.39 -1.96
C TYR A 169 -3.18 15.89 -2.18
N LEU A 170 -2.15 16.44 -1.54
CA LEU A 170 -1.70 17.82 -1.78
C LEU A 170 -1.24 18.01 -3.23
N TYR A 171 -0.56 17.01 -3.81
CA TYR A 171 -0.23 17.03 -5.24
C TYR A 171 -1.48 17.03 -6.13
N ILE A 172 -2.50 16.22 -5.82
CA ILE A 172 -3.76 16.16 -6.57
C ILE A 172 -4.52 17.49 -6.48
N ILE A 173 -4.61 18.10 -5.29
CA ILE A 173 -5.17 19.46 -5.13
C ILE A 173 -4.37 20.46 -5.98
N TYR A 174 -3.04 20.42 -5.90
CA TYR A 174 -2.20 21.33 -6.67
C TYR A 174 -2.42 21.18 -8.19
N ALA A 175 -2.47 19.94 -8.67
CA ALA A 175 -2.62 19.62 -10.08
C ALA A 175 -4.00 19.97 -10.64
N PHE A 176 -5.07 19.80 -9.86
CA PHE A 176 -6.44 19.95 -10.36
C PHE A 176 -7.18 21.23 -9.92
N MET A 177 -6.82 21.83 -8.78
CA MET A 177 -7.47 23.04 -8.26
C MET A 177 -6.64 24.31 -8.46
N ILE A 178 -5.33 24.25 -8.18
CA ILE A 178 -4.47 25.45 -8.20
C ILE A 178 -3.96 25.72 -9.61
N ARG A 179 -3.46 24.69 -10.31
CA ARG A 179 -2.84 24.84 -11.63
C ARG A 179 -3.55 24.01 -12.69
N ILE A 180 -4.78 24.36 -12.99
CA ILE A 180 -5.65 23.69 -14.00
C ILE A 180 -4.95 23.53 -15.36
N HIS A 181 -4.05 24.45 -15.73
CA HIS A 181 -3.22 24.38 -16.93
C HIS A 181 -1.77 23.95 -16.67
N MET A 182 -1.56 22.94 -15.81
CA MET A 182 -0.22 22.40 -15.59
C MET A 182 0.36 21.78 -16.87
N ASN A 183 1.68 21.95 -17.07
CA ASN A 183 2.36 21.32 -18.19
C ASN A 183 2.21 19.80 -18.09
N THR A 184 1.68 19.16 -19.14
CA THR A 184 1.40 17.72 -19.21
C THR A 184 2.61 16.87 -18.82
N ARG A 185 3.83 17.28 -19.20
CA ARG A 185 5.06 16.60 -18.80
C ARG A 185 5.24 16.55 -17.28
N LEU A 186 5.05 17.69 -16.61
CA LEU A 186 5.21 17.80 -15.17
C LEU A 186 4.13 16.99 -14.44
N PHE A 187 2.90 16.99 -14.97
CA PHE A 187 1.80 16.18 -14.44
C PHE A 187 2.13 14.68 -14.45
N TYR A 188 2.48 14.13 -15.60
CA TYR A 188 2.78 12.69 -15.67
C TYR A 188 4.04 12.31 -14.89
N LEU A 189 5.06 13.17 -14.85
CA LEU A 189 6.26 12.93 -14.06
C LEU A 189 5.93 12.84 -12.56
N LEU A 190 5.26 13.85 -12.02
CA LEU A 190 4.90 13.87 -10.59
C LEU A 190 3.92 12.75 -10.26
N TYR A 191 2.91 12.53 -11.10
CA TYR A 191 1.96 11.43 -10.93
C TYR A 191 2.68 10.08 -10.84
N ASN A 192 3.60 9.78 -11.75
CA ASN A 192 4.34 8.51 -11.73
C ASN A 192 5.24 8.42 -10.49
N VAL A 193 6.01 9.46 -10.18
CA VAL A 193 6.90 9.48 -9.00
C VAL A 193 6.12 9.21 -7.71
N PHE A 194 4.99 9.88 -7.51
CA PHE A 194 4.21 9.64 -6.31
C PHE A 194 3.58 8.24 -6.28
N ASN A 195 3.07 7.73 -7.41
CA ASN A 195 2.52 6.38 -7.46
C ASN A 195 3.60 5.31 -7.18
N ASP A 196 4.83 5.50 -7.67
CA ASP A 196 5.94 4.59 -7.42
C ASP A 196 6.39 4.62 -5.95
N ILE A 197 6.52 5.82 -5.37
CA ILE A 197 6.81 5.99 -3.93
C ILE A 197 5.72 5.31 -3.12
N TYR A 198 4.46 5.53 -3.48
CA TYR A 198 3.34 4.96 -2.78
C TYR A 198 3.35 3.43 -2.83
N ALA A 199 3.44 2.85 -4.04
CA ALA A 199 3.43 1.41 -4.25
C ALA A 199 4.58 0.71 -3.50
N SER A 200 5.78 1.30 -3.53
CA SER A 200 6.96 0.75 -2.86
C SER A 200 6.95 0.94 -1.34
N SER A 201 6.41 2.05 -0.84
CA SER A 201 6.48 2.41 0.59
C SER A 201 5.88 1.35 1.50
N SER A 202 4.75 0.76 1.12
CA SER A 202 4.04 -0.23 1.94
C SER A 202 4.89 -1.48 2.20
N ALA A 203 5.56 -2.01 1.17
CA ALA A 203 6.44 -3.16 1.27
C ALA A 203 7.68 -2.86 2.13
N TRP A 204 8.34 -1.73 1.87
CA TRP A 204 9.53 -1.32 2.61
C TRP A 204 9.24 -1.04 4.09
N LEU A 205 8.10 -0.44 4.40
CA LEU A 205 7.69 -0.17 5.79
C LEU A 205 7.37 -1.46 6.54
N ILE A 206 6.68 -2.42 5.91
CA ILE A 206 6.40 -3.72 6.54
C ILE A 206 7.70 -4.47 6.79
N LEU A 207 8.61 -4.51 5.81
CA LEU A 207 9.90 -5.17 5.93
C LEU A 207 10.75 -4.54 7.06
N SER A 208 10.78 -3.22 7.15
CA SER A 208 11.60 -2.50 8.14
C SER A 208 11.02 -2.59 9.56
N CYS A 209 9.68 -2.56 9.70
CA CYS A 209 9.02 -2.47 11.00
C CYS A 209 8.53 -3.80 11.56
N SER A 210 8.50 -4.89 10.78
CA SER A 210 8.09 -6.23 11.22
C SER A 210 9.30 -7.13 11.53
N PRO A 211 9.66 -7.34 12.82
CA PRO A 211 10.73 -8.27 13.20
C PRO A 211 10.39 -9.70 12.79
N THR A 212 9.13 -10.10 12.95
CA THR A 212 8.63 -11.44 12.62
C THR A 212 8.80 -11.75 11.14
N LEU A 213 8.45 -10.80 10.25
CA LEU A 213 8.63 -10.99 8.81
C LEU A 213 10.11 -11.07 8.44
N ARG A 214 10.96 -10.21 9.00
CA ARG A 214 12.41 -10.27 8.77
C ARG A 214 13.01 -11.58 9.24
N GLN A 215 12.56 -12.10 10.38
CA GLN A 215 13.03 -13.37 10.91
C GLN A 215 12.55 -14.55 10.06
N HIS A 216 11.29 -14.52 9.60
CA HIS A 216 10.77 -15.51 8.66
C HIS A 216 11.53 -15.48 7.33
N LEU A 217 11.73 -14.29 6.73
CA LEU A 217 12.51 -14.12 5.52
C LEU A 217 13.97 -14.56 5.70
N ARG A 218 14.60 -14.20 6.82
CA ARG A 218 15.96 -14.66 7.15
C ARG A 218 16.02 -16.18 7.29
N ASN A 219 15.01 -16.81 7.88
CA ASN A 219 14.96 -18.25 8.03
C ASN A 219 14.75 -18.94 6.67
N GLN A 220 13.85 -18.44 5.83
CA GLN A 220 13.65 -18.94 4.47
C GLN A 220 14.92 -18.77 3.62
N LEU A 221 15.55 -17.59 3.64
CA LEU A 221 16.79 -17.33 2.93
C LEU A 221 17.96 -18.19 3.45
N ARG A 222 18.05 -18.44 4.77
CA ARG A 222 19.07 -19.34 5.33
C ARG A 222 18.83 -20.79 4.97
N LEU A 223 17.58 -21.25 4.97
CA LEU A 223 17.23 -22.60 4.55
C LEU A 223 17.52 -22.79 3.06
N GLN A 224 17.21 -21.79 2.23
CA GLN A 224 17.49 -21.83 0.81
C GLN A 224 18.99 -21.82 0.52
N PHE A 225 19.77 -20.97 1.20
CA PHE A 225 21.24 -21.03 1.13
C PHE A 225 21.81 -22.36 1.66
N SER A 226 21.23 -22.95 2.71
CA SER A 226 21.68 -24.26 3.22
C SER A 226 21.38 -25.38 2.24
N VAL A 227 20.21 -25.35 1.57
CA VAL A 227 19.86 -26.35 0.55
C VAL A 227 20.72 -26.18 -0.68
N ASP A 228 20.97 -24.94 -1.14
CA ASP A 228 21.84 -24.70 -2.30
C ASP A 228 23.29 -25.13 -2.02
N VAL A 229 23.81 -24.87 -0.80
CA VAL A 229 25.14 -25.35 -0.39
C VAL A 229 25.18 -26.88 -0.23
N MET A 230 24.11 -27.50 0.29
CA MET A 230 24.03 -28.95 0.41
C MET A 230 23.92 -29.64 -0.95
N VAL A 231 23.17 -29.07 -1.90
CA VAL A 231 23.08 -29.58 -3.27
C VAL A 231 24.41 -29.40 -4.02
N ILE A 232 25.13 -28.29 -3.80
CA ILE A 232 26.47 -28.11 -4.38
C ILE A 232 27.46 -29.13 -3.78
N LEU A 233 27.44 -29.36 -2.46
CA LEU A 233 28.30 -30.33 -1.80
C LEU A 233 27.97 -31.78 -2.20
N ASP A 234 26.69 -32.14 -2.32
CA ASP A 234 26.27 -33.47 -2.80
C ASP A 234 26.66 -33.69 -4.27
N PHE A 235 26.66 -32.64 -5.08
CA PHE A 235 27.13 -32.70 -6.48
C PHE A 235 28.66 -32.84 -6.57
N GLU A 236 29.40 -32.17 -5.68
CA GLU A 236 30.87 -32.21 -5.62
C GLU A 236 31.36 -33.58 -5.10
N VAL A 237 30.73 -34.13 -4.06
CA VAL A 237 31.00 -35.49 -3.54
C VAL A 237 30.63 -36.57 -4.56
N GLY A 238 29.53 -36.39 -5.30
CA GLY A 238 29.13 -37.29 -6.40
C GLY A 238 30.13 -37.30 -7.57
N LEU A 239 30.77 -36.17 -7.86
CA LEU A 239 31.82 -36.09 -8.89
C LEU A 239 33.13 -36.76 -8.44
N GLU A 240 33.54 -36.59 -7.18
CA GLU A 240 34.74 -37.27 -6.65
C GLU A 240 34.58 -38.79 -6.56
N THR A 241 33.39 -39.29 -6.23
CA THR A 241 33.11 -40.73 -6.24
C THR A 241 33.07 -41.30 -7.66
N ALA A 242 32.54 -40.56 -8.65
CA ALA A 242 32.56 -40.99 -10.04
C ALA A 242 33.99 -40.99 -10.65
N ALA A 243 34.86 -40.07 -10.21
CA ALA A 243 36.25 -39.99 -10.68
C ALA A 243 37.15 -41.12 -10.11
N ASN A 244 36.89 -41.59 -8.88
CA ASN A 244 37.67 -42.65 -8.24
C ASN A 244 37.25 -44.08 -8.63
N VAL A 245 36.15 -44.27 -9.36
CA VAL A 245 35.71 -45.60 -9.85
C VAL A 245 36.32 -45.95 -11.21
N HIS A 246 37.06 -45.01 -11.83
CA HIS A 246 37.70 -45.17 -13.13
C HIS A 246 39.25 -45.19 -13.10
N MET A 247 39.87 -45.33 -11.92
CA MET A 247 41.28 -45.71 -11.75
C MET A 247 41.38 -47.10 -11.12
#